data_AF-A0A6L7TK06-F1
#
_entry.id   AF-A0A6L7TK06-F1
#
_cell.length_a   1.000
_cell.length_b   1.000
_cell.length_c   1.000
_cell.angle_alpha   90.00
_cell.angle_beta   90.00
_cell.angle_gamma   90.00
#
_symmetry.space_group_name_H-M   'P 1'
#
loop_
_entity.id
_entity.type
_entity.pdbx_description
1 polymer ?
#
loop_
_entity_poly.entity_id
_entity_poly.type
_entity_poly.pdbx_seq_one_letter_code
_entity_poly.pdbx_strand_id
1 'polypeptide(L)'
;MTMQAREHLAAARELLDAADRRYAAGDRIGASEKLWQAAVYAIQAGAKHHGWDCDGSIEALVKTADRLEAEHDDIQIGSAFAVSANFHDNCNEQSALYGYMEDFDFQFSRPTVSRLVFRVRQALA
;
A
#
# COMPACT_ATOMS: atom_id res chain seq x y z
N MET A 1 -7.61 18.45 2.24
CA MET A 1 -7.71 17.03 2.65
C MET A 1 -8.84 16.80 3.65
N THR A 2 -9.68 15.78 3.41
CA THR A 2 -10.82 15.39 4.27
C THR A 2 -10.35 14.67 5.55
N MET A 3 -11.22 14.57 6.57
CA MET A 3 -10.91 13.86 7.82
C MET A 3 -10.62 12.37 7.56
N GLN A 4 -11.46 11.70 6.77
CA GLN A 4 -11.27 10.29 6.40
C GLN A 4 -9.96 10.06 5.65
N ALA A 5 -9.57 10.97 4.73
CA ALA A 5 -8.29 10.85 4.04
C ALA A 5 -7.09 10.96 5.01
N ARG A 6 -7.16 11.84 6.02
CA ARG A 6 -6.13 11.94 7.06
C ARG A 6 -6.03 10.68 7.91
N GLU A 7 -7.17 10.13 8.31
CA GLU A 7 -7.25 8.88 9.09
C GLU A 7 -6.63 7.72 8.30
N HIS A 8 -6.95 7.60 7.02
CA HIS A 8 -6.37 6.56 6.17
C HIS A 8 -4.84 6.71 6.02
N LEU A 9 -4.33 7.93 5.82
CA LEU A 9 -2.87 8.15 5.77
C LEU A 9 -2.18 7.87 7.12
N ALA A 10 -2.82 8.20 8.24
CA ALA A 10 -2.30 7.88 9.57
C ALA A 10 -2.23 6.36 9.77
N ALA A 11 -3.30 5.64 9.44
CA ALA A 11 -3.35 4.18 9.50
C ALA A 11 -2.31 3.53 8.57
N ALA A 12 -2.14 4.04 7.34
CA ALA A 12 -1.12 3.56 6.43
C ALA A 12 0.30 3.65 7.04
N ARG A 13 0.59 4.73 7.76
CA ARG A 13 1.88 4.90 8.46
C ARG A 13 2.01 3.94 9.65
N GLU A 14 0.96 3.76 10.44
CA GLU A 14 0.99 2.80 11.57
C GLU A 14 1.18 1.35 11.10
N LEU A 15 0.60 1.01 9.94
CA LEU A 15 0.76 -0.29 9.29
C LEU A 15 2.19 -0.53 8.80
N LEU A 16 2.86 0.50 8.29
CA LEU A 16 4.28 0.43 7.95
C LEU A 16 5.15 0.09 9.18
N ASP A 17 4.90 0.74 10.32
CA ASP A 17 5.61 0.45 11.57
C ASP A 17 5.25 -0.96 12.10
N ALA A 18 4.00 -1.42 11.89
CA ALA A 18 3.57 -2.76 12.23
C ALA A 18 4.24 -3.83 11.37
N ALA A 19 4.46 -3.56 10.08
CA ALA A 19 5.20 -4.44 9.18
C ALA A 19 6.63 -4.65 9.68
N ASP A 20 7.30 -3.56 10.08
CA ASP A 20 8.67 -3.61 10.62
C ASP A 20 8.74 -4.46 11.90
N ARG A 21 7.78 -4.29 12.82
CA ARG A 21 7.70 -5.11 14.05
C ARG A 21 7.48 -6.59 13.76
N ARG A 22 6.59 -6.91 12.82
CA ARG A 22 6.28 -8.30 12.41
C ARG A 22 7.50 -8.96 11.79
N TYR A 23 8.17 -8.25 10.89
CA TYR A 23 9.39 -8.73 10.24
C TYR A 23 10.50 -9.00 11.27
N ALA A 24 10.73 -8.07 12.21
CA ALA A 24 11.71 -8.25 13.28
C ALA A 24 11.40 -9.44 14.22
N ALA A 25 10.12 -9.81 14.35
CA ALA A 25 9.69 -10.99 15.10
C ALA A 25 9.78 -12.30 14.30
N GLY A 26 10.25 -12.26 13.04
CA GLY A 26 10.29 -13.42 12.15
C GLY A 26 8.94 -13.74 11.46
N ASP A 27 7.90 -12.94 11.69
CA ASP A 27 6.59 -13.10 11.08
C ASP A 27 6.55 -12.42 9.70
N ARG A 28 7.03 -13.14 8.69
CA ARG A 28 7.13 -12.63 7.30
C ARG A 28 5.77 -12.45 6.64
N ILE A 29 4.86 -13.40 6.84
CA ILE A 29 3.50 -13.32 6.27
C ILE A 29 2.77 -12.11 6.86
N GLY A 30 2.81 -11.96 8.18
CA GLY A 30 2.22 -10.81 8.85
C GLY A 30 2.85 -9.48 8.39
N ALA A 31 4.17 -9.45 8.16
CA ALA A 31 4.83 -8.25 7.63
C ALA A 31 4.36 -7.89 6.21
N SER A 32 4.29 -8.88 5.30
CA SER A 32 3.77 -8.69 3.93
C SER A 32 2.31 -8.19 3.93
N GLU A 33 1.47 -8.77 4.78
CA GLU A 33 0.07 -8.38 4.94
C GLU A 33 -0.05 -6.91 5.37
N LYS A 34 0.77 -6.45 6.33
CA LYS A 34 0.75 -5.05 6.77
C LYS A 34 1.27 -4.09 5.70
N LEU A 35 2.26 -4.50 4.89
CA LEU A 35 2.71 -3.71 3.73
C LEU A 35 1.60 -3.55 2.69
N TRP A 36 0.91 -4.63 2.36
CA TRP A 36 -0.25 -4.58 1.45
C TRP A 36 -1.33 -3.63 2.00
N GLN A 37 -1.72 -3.80 3.27
CA GLN A 37 -2.72 -2.94 3.90
C GLN A 37 -2.30 -1.47 3.92
N ALA A 38 -1.02 -1.16 4.14
CA ALA A 38 -0.53 0.22 4.09
C ALA A 38 -0.70 0.82 2.68
N ALA A 39 -0.43 0.06 1.62
CA ALA A 39 -0.65 0.51 0.25
C ALA A 39 -2.14 0.78 -0.04
N VAL A 40 -3.02 -0.15 0.37
CA VAL A 40 -4.48 -0.01 0.23
C VAL A 40 -4.97 1.27 0.91
N TYR A 41 -4.59 1.48 2.17
CA TYR A 41 -5.01 2.65 2.93
C TYR A 41 -4.49 3.96 2.32
N ALA A 42 -3.27 3.98 1.76
CA ALA A 42 -2.78 5.15 1.05
C ALA A 42 -3.68 5.48 -0.16
N ILE A 43 -3.99 4.50 -1.01
CA ILE A 43 -4.85 4.72 -2.18
C ILE A 43 -6.27 5.12 -1.79
N GLN A 44 -6.84 4.49 -0.75
CA GLN A 44 -8.14 4.88 -0.21
C GLN A 44 -8.14 6.31 0.33
N ALA A 45 -7.04 6.78 0.93
CA ALA A 45 -6.92 8.18 1.33
C ALA A 45 -7.05 9.12 0.13
N GLY A 46 -6.45 8.76 -1.01
CA GLY A 46 -6.61 9.48 -2.26
C GLY A 46 -8.07 9.50 -2.72
N ALA A 47 -8.71 8.34 -2.84
CA ALA A 47 -10.13 8.27 -3.19
C ALA A 47 -11.02 9.13 -2.25
N LYS A 48 -10.80 9.06 -0.94
CA LYS A 48 -11.55 9.86 0.06
C LYS A 48 -11.26 11.35 0.02
N HIS A 49 -10.07 11.77 -0.42
CA HIS A 49 -9.77 13.18 -0.61
C HIS A 49 -10.57 13.75 -1.78
N HIS A 50 -10.62 13.02 -2.89
CA HIS A 50 -11.24 13.47 -4.13
C HIS A 50 -12.74 13.11 -4.25
N GLY A 51 -13.28 12.35 -3.29
CA GLY A 51 -14.69 11.93 -3.28
C GLY A 51 -15.00 10.85 -4.31
N TRP A 52 -14.04 9.98 -4.63
CA TRP A 52 -14.23 8.87 -5.57
C TRP A 52 -14.72 7.61 -4.86
N ASP A 53 -15.52 6.83 -5.57
CA ASP A 53 -15.92 5.51 -5.12
C ASP A 53 -14.74 4.54 -5.26
N CYS A 54 -14.31 4.01 -4.12
CA CYS A 54 -13.32 2.95 -4.02
C CYS A 54 -13.80 1.98 -2.94
N ASP A 55 -14.29 0.82 -3.36
CA ASP A 55 -14.85 -0.22 -2.49
C ASP A 55 -13.77 -1.10 -1.83
N GLY A 56 -12.49 -0.83 -2.13
CA GLY A 56 -11.35 -1.60 -1.63
C GLY A 56 -11.06 -2.87 -2.44
N SER A 57 -11.80 -3.17 -3.51
CA SER A 57 -11.43 -4.21 -4.46
C SER A 57 -10.11 -3.84 -5.16
N ILE A 58 -9.34 -4.86 -5.55
CA ILE A 58 -8.06 -4.64 -6.25
C ILE A 58 -8.26 -3.81 -7.52
N GLU A 59 -9.34 -4.05 -8.27
CA GLU A 59 -9.67 -3.32 -9.49
C GLU A 59 -9.94 -1.84 -9.20
N ALA A 60 -10.75 -1.54 -8.18
CA ALA A 60 -11.04 -0.15 -7.79
C ALA A 60 -9.79 0.58 -7.27
N LEU A 61 -8.91 -0.13 -6.56
CA LEU A 61 -7.65 0.42 -6.07
C LEU A 61 -6.69 0.73 -7.22
N VAL A 62 -6.53 -0.17 -8.20
CA VAL A 62 -5.70 0.07 -9.40
C VAL A 62 -6.22 1.29 -10.16
N LYS A 63 -7.53 1.35 -10.44
CA LYS A 63 -8.17 2.51 -11.09
C LYS A 63 -7.92 3.82 -10.33
N THR A 64 -7.96 3.76 -9.00
CA THR A 64 -7.69 4.93 -8.16
C THR A 64 -6.21 5.35 -8.23
N ALA A 65 -5.28 4.39 -8.19
CA ALA A 65 -3.85 4.67 -8.29
C ALA A 65 -3.48 5.27 -9.65
N ASP A 66 -3.98 4.71 -10.75
CA ASP A 66 -3.78 5.23 -12.11
C ASP A 66 -4.33 6.65 -12.26
N ARG A 67 -5.49 6.91 -11.64
CA ARG A 67 -6.10 8.24 -11.66
C ARG A 67 -5.29 9.25 -10.85
N LEU A 68 -4.79 8.87 -9.67
CA LEU A 68 -3.90 9.72 -8.86
C LEU A 68 -2.59 10.02 -9.62
N GLU A 69 -2.00 9.01 -10.26
CA GLU A 69 -0.84 9.19 -11.12
C GLU A 69 -1.10 10.23 -12.21
N ALA A 70 -2.22 10.10 -12.93
CA ALA A 70 -2.56 11.01 -14.02
C ALA A 70 -2.90 12.43 -13.56
N GLU A 71 -3.65 12.59 -12.47
CA GLU A 71 -4.04 13.92 -11.96
C GLU A 71 -2.85 14.69 -11.36
N HIS A 72 -1.83 13.99 -10.88
CA HIS A 72 -0.66 14.59 -10.23
C HIS A 72 0.64 14.50 -11.04
N ASP A 73 0.60 13.92 -12.25
CA ASP A 73 1.78 13.67 -13.10
C ASP A 73 2.92 12.96 -12.34
N ASP A 74 2.56 11.98 -11.49
CA ASP A 74 3.50 11.23 -10.65
C ASP A 74 3.40 9.73 -10.91
N ILE A 75 4.15 9.27 -11.92
CA ILE A 75 4.30 7.85 -12.29
C ILE A 75 4.76 6.96 -11.14
N GLN A 76 5.33 7.53 -10.07
CA GLN A 76 5.75 6.75 -8.91
C GLN A 76 4.55 6.24 -8.10
N ILE A 77 3.37 6.85 -8.22
CA ILE A 77 2.16 6.40 -7.51
C ILE A 77 1.68 5.07 -8.09
N GLY A 78 1.38 5.01 -9.39
CA GLY A 78 0.88 3.79 -10.02
C GLY A 78 1.94 2.69 -10.02
N SER A 79 3.20 3.00 -10.36
CA SER A 79 4.27 1.99 -10.34
C SER A 79 4.54 1.40 -8.95
N ALA A 80 4.54 2.22 -7.88
CA ALA A 80 4.72 1.70 -6.52
C ALA A 80 3.51 0.91 -6.05
N PHE A 81 2.29 1.31 -6.43
CA PHE A 81 1.09 0.54 -6.10
C PHE A 81 1.04 -0.80 -6.83
N ALA A 82 1.39 -0.84 -8.11
CA ALA A 82 1.44 -2.08 -8.90
C ALA A 82 2.43 -3.09 -8.31
N VAL A 83 3.61 -2.64 -7.88
CA VAL A 83 4.57 -3.50 -7.16
C VAL A 83 3.98 -3.99 -5.84
N SER A 84 3.22 -3.13 -5.14
CA SER A 84 2.60 -3.48 -3.86
C SER A 84 1.49 -4.52 -4.00
N ALA A 85 0.78 -4.53 -5.12
CA ALA A 85 -0.26 -5.52 -5.42
C ALA A 85 0.29 -6.95 -5.48
N ASN A 86 1.56 -7.13 -5.88
CA ASN A 86 2.20 -8.45 -5.86
C ASN A 86 2.34 -9.01 -4.42
N PHE A 87 2.30 -8.17 -3.38
CA PHE A 87 2.33 -8.63 -1.97
C PHE A 87 1.00 -9.19 -1.51
N HIS A 88 -0.12 -8.78 -2.12
CA HIS A 88 -1.42 -9.38 -1.87
C HIS A 88 -1.40 -10.87 -2.25
N ASP A 89 -0.77 -11.21 -3.37
CA ASP A 89 -0.69 -12.58 -3.85
C ASP A 89 0.20 -13.46 -2.96
N ASN A 90 1.22 -12.88 -2.30
CA ASN A 90 2.04 -13.58 -1.30
C ASN A 90 1.30 -13.92 0.00
N CYS A 91 0.16 -13.28 0.27
CA CYS A 91 -0.61 -13.47 1.50
C CYS A 91 -1.79 -14.45 1.35
N ASN A 92 -2.06 -14.92 0.12
CA ASN A 92 -3.18 -15.83 -0.14
C ASN A 92 -2.78 -17.28 0.21
N GLU A 93 -3.68 -18.05 0.82
CA GLU A 93 -3.42 -19.44 1.29
C GLU A 93 -2.79 -20.36 0.22
N GLN A 94 -3.07 -20.12 -1.06
CA GLN A 94 -2.48 -20.87 -2.17
C GLN A 94 -0.99 -20.58 -2.39
N SER A 95 -0.54 -19.36 -2.08
CA SER A 95 0.88 -18.98 -2.08
C SER A 95 1.59 -19.36 -0.80
N ALA A 96 0.91 -19.64 0.31
CA ALA A 96 1.58 -20.09 1.54
C ALA A 96 2.36 -21.42 1.36
N LEU A 97 2.07 -22.18 0.30
CA LEU A 97 2.81 -23.39 -0.10
C LEU A 97 4.10 -23.08 -0.91
N TYR A 98 4.26 -21.87 -1.46
CA TYR A 98 5.34 -21.52 -2.41
C TYR A 98 5.99 -20.13 -2.22
N GLY A 99 5.37 -19.24 -1.45
CA GLY A 99 5.69 -17.82 -1.34
C GLY A 99 6.15 -17.48 0.07
N TYR A 100 7.43 -17.68 0.34
CA TYR A 100 8.07 -17.05 1.47
C TYR A 100 8.47 -15.65 1.03
N MET A 101 7.99 -14.61 1.71
CA MET A 101 8.62 -13.28 1.59
C MET A 101 10.04 -13.38 2.16
N GLU A 102 11.02 -13.47 1.28
CA GLU A 102 12.43 -13.54 1.64
C GLU A 102 12.90 -12.18 2.18
N ASP A 103 14.10 -12.15 2.77
CA ASP A 103 14.69 -10.91 3.28
C ASP A 103 14.82 -9.87 2.18
N PHE A 104 15.19 -10.32 0.98
CA PHE A 104 15.29 -9.48 -0.21
C PHE A 104 13.94 -8.85 -0.56
N ASP A 105 12.86 -9.65 -0.54
CA ASP A 105 11.52 -9.16 -0.84
C ASP A 105 11.13 -8.07 0.15
N PHE A 106 11.29 -8.27 1.45
CA PHE A 106 10.94 -7.24 2.44
C PHE A 106 11.79 -5.96 2.27
N GLN A 107 13.10 -6.12 2.08
CA GLN A 107 14.03 -5.01 1.88
C GLN A 107 13.68 -4.17 0.64
N PHE A 108 13.12 -4.78 -0.40
CA PHE A 108 12.66 -4.07 -1.59
C PHE A 108 11.26 -3.48 -1.43
N SER A 109 10.37 -4.24 -0.79
CA SER A 109 8.94 -3.94 -0.63
C SER A 109 8.71 -2.77 0.33
N ARG A 110 9.34 -2.82 1.50
CA ARG A 110 9.11 -1.84 2.57
C ARG A 110 9.44 -0.40 2.14
N PRO A 111 10.56 -0.10 1.45
CA PRO A 111 10.82 1.23 0.90
C PRO A 111 9.84 1.62 -0.20
N THR A 112 9.40 0.67 -1.02
CA THR A 112 8.45 0.91 -2.12
C THR A 112 7.09 1.36 -1.59
N VAL A 113 6.52 0.65 -0.61
CA VAL A 113 5.26 1.05 0.04
C VAL A 113 5.44 2.36 0.82
N SER A 114 6.58 2.55 1.48
CA SER A 114 6.88 3.82 2.16
C SER A 114 6.87 5.01 1.19
N ARG A 115 7.42 4.83 -0.01
CA ARG A 115 7.43 5.84 -1.06
C ARG A 115 6.03 6.11 -1.56
N LEU A 116 5.22 5.08 -1.80
CA LEU A 116 3.81 5.24 -2.17
C LEU A 116 3.06 6.11 -1.14
N VAL A 117 3.12 5.74 0.15
CA VAL A 117 2.46 6.49 1.23
C VAL A 117 2.92 7.95 1.25
N PHE A 118 4.21 8.19 1.07
CA PHE A 118 4.77 9.54 1.02
C PHE A 118 4.28 10.34 -0.19
N ARG A 119 4.30 9.74 -1.39
CA ARG A 119 3.87 10.39 -2.65
C ARG A 119 2.39 10.71 -2.62
N VAL A 120 1.55 9.78 -2.19
CA VAL A 120 0.11 10.04 -2.01
C VAL A 120 -0.08 11.18 -1.00
N ARG A 121 0.60 11.18 0.15
CA ARG A 121 0.50 12.31 1.09
C ARG A 121 0.88 13.65 0.46
N GLN A 122 1.89 13.70 -0.41
CA GLN A 122 2.27 14.92 -1.12
C GLN A 122 1.21 15.36 -2.13
N ALA A 123 0.62 14.42 -2.87
CA ALA A 123 -0.47 14.68 -3.81
C ALA A 123 -1.71 15.27 -3.12
N LEU A 124 -1.96 14.90 -1.86
CA LEU A 124 -3.13 15.33 -1.08
C LEU A 124 -2.91 16.62 -0.24
N ALA A 125 -1.71 17.21 -0.29
CA ALA A 125 -1.33 18.40 0.49
C ALA A 125 -1.86 19.68 -0.15
#